data_AF-A0A0R2TYE7-F1
#
_entry.id   AF-A0A0R2TYE7-F1
#
_cell.length_a   1.000
_cell.length_b   1.000
_cell.length_c   1.000
_cell.angle_alpha   90.00
_cell.angle_beta   90.00
_cell.angle_gamma   90.00
#
_symmetry.space_group_name_H-M   'P 1'
#
loop_
_entity.id
_entity.type
_entity.pdbx_description
1 polymer ?
#
loop_
_entity_poly.entity_id
_entity_poly.type
_entity_poly.pdbx_seq_one_letter_code
_entity_poly.pdbx_strand_id
1 'polypeptide(L)'
;MKSRFDHWQPPVMACSALNNQGIEDVWSKVKEFSLALSEKGQLTHLRAQQAKAWMWSETAESLIADLKANPEINKLVPELESAVLKGTLPATNAAQRLVESYKKMD
;
A
#
# COMPACT_ATOMS: atom_id res chain seq x y z
N MET A 1 -1.38 24.73 3.19
CA MET A 1 -1.05 23.33 2.85
C MET A 1 0.35 23.05 3.39
N LYS A 2 0.52 22.09 4.31
CA LYS A 2 1.85 21.75 4.85
C LYS A 2 2.54 20.81 3.87
N SER A 3 3.76 21.14 3.45
CA SER A 3 4.51 20.25 2.56
C SER A 3 4.81 18.94 3.28
N ARG A 4 4.75 17.83 2.53
CA ARG A 4 5.17 16.50 2.99
C ARG A 4 6.69 16.44 3.25
N PHE A 5 7.46 17.36 2.69
CA PHE A 5 8.91 17.42 2.84
C PHE A 5 9.30 18.80 3.39
N ASP A 6 10.01 18.83 4.52
CA ASP A 6 10.33 20.06 5.26
C ASP A 6 11.15 21.10 4.46
N HIS A 7 11.77 20.69 3.36
CA HIS A 7 12.63 21.54 2.53
C HIS A 7 12.21 21.58 1.05
N TRP A 8 10.99 21.21 0.74
CA TRP A 8 10.47 21.32 -0.62
C TRP A 8 9.08 21.94 -0.61
N GLN A 9 8.89 23.00 -1.39
CA GLN A 9 7.57 23.58 -1.63
C GLN A 9 7.11 23.13 -3.02
N PRO A 10 6.07 22.27 -3.13
CA PRO A 10 5.60 21.79 -4.43
C PRO A 10 5.12 22.96 -5.31
N PRO A 11 5.75 23.20 -6.49
CA PRO A 11 5.28 24.22 -7.41
C PRO A 11 4.10 23.70 -8.23
N VAL A 12 3.26 24.61 -8.71
CA VAL A 12 2.22 24.34 -9.71
C VAL A 12 2.70 24.91 -11.04
N MET A 13 2.73 24.08 -12.08
CA MET A 13 3.25 24.43 -13.41
C MET A 13 2.23 24.03 -14.48
N ALA A 14 2.10 24.83 -15.53
CA ALA A 14 1.29 24.50 -16.70
C ALA A 14 2.15 23.82 -17.77
N CYS A 15 1.61 22.81 -18.44
CA CYS A 15 2.23 22.19 -19.60
C CYS A 15 1.16 21.69 -20.59
N SER A 16 1.55 21.50 -21.85
CA SER A 16 0.72 20.87 -22.87
C SER A 16 1.54 19.83 -23.61
N ALA A 17 1.21 18.56 -23.40
CA ALA A 17 1.86 17.46 -24.12
C ALA A 17 1.55 17.51 -25.62
N LEU A 18 0.32 17.88 -26.00
CA LEU A 18 -0.10 17.99 -27.40
C LEU A 18 0.70 19.07 -28.16
N ASN A 19 0.98 20.20 -27.49
CA ASN A 19 1.69 21.32 -28.09
C ASN A 19 3.20 21.29 -27.81
N ASN A 20 3.70 20.26 -27.11
CA ASN A 20 5.07 20.16 -26.64
C ASN A 20 5.55 21.39 -25.84
N GLN A 21 4.72 21.90 -24.93
CA GLN A 21 4.99 23.11 -24.14
C GLN A 21 5.17 22.78 -22.66
N GLY A 22 6.20 23.35 -22.03
CA GLY A 22 6.45 23.26 -20.58
C GLY A 22 6.96 21.89 -20.08
N ILE A 23 7.14 20.90 -20.97
CA ILE A 23 7.60 19.56 -20.59
C ILE A 23 9.04 19.59 -20.05
N GLU A 24 9.93 20.35 -20.71
CA GLU A 24 11.32 20.50 -20.28
C GLU A 24 11.44 21.23 -18.93
N ASP A 25 10.58 22.23 -18.70
CA ASP A 25 10.53 22.96 -17.43
C ASP A 25 10.07 22.04 -16.29
N VAL A 26 9.02 21.25 -16.52
CA VAL A 26 8.57 20.23 -15.56
C VAL A 26 9.68 19.24 -15.26
N TRP A 27 10.38 18.73 -16.28
CA TRP A 27 11.50 17.81 -16.07
C TRP A 27 12.64 18.43 -15.27
N SER A 28 12.96 19.70 -15.55
CA SER A 28 13.95 20.45 -14.77
C SER A 28 13.54 20.54 -13.30
N LYS A 29 12.26 20.78 -13.02
CA LYS A 29 11.74 20.80 -11.65
C LYS A 29 11.79 19.43 -10.96
N VAL A 30 11.56 18.33 -11.70
CA VAL A 30 11.73 16.97 -11.18
C VAL A 30 13.19 16.70 -10.79
N LYS A 31 14.16 17.14 -11.58
CA LYS A 31 15.59 17.02 -11.25
C LYS A 31 15.95 17.83 -9.99
N GLU A 32 15.46 19.05 -9.87
CA GLU A 32 15.64 19.87 -8.66
C GLU A 32 15.09 19.16 -7.41
N PHE A 33 13.89 18.57 -7.50
CA PHE A 33 13.31 17.79 -6.40
C PHE A 33 14.18 16.59 -6.03
N SER A 34 14.63 15.83 -7.03
CA SER A 34 15.50 14.66 -6.82
C SER A 34 16.79 15.04 -6.08
N LEU A 35 17.42 16.14 -6.48
CA LEU A 35 18.62 16.67 -5.82
C LEU A 35 18.31 17.09 -4.37
N ALA A 36 17.25 17.88 -4.16
CA ALA A 36 16.86 18.36 -2.84
C ALA A 36 16.60 17.22 -1.84
N LEU A 37 16.04 16.10 -2.29
CA LEU A 37 15.83 14.91 -1.45
C LEU A 37 17.08 14.04 -1.30
N SER A 38 17.98 14.06 -2.27
CA SER A 38 19.19 13.23 -2.26
C SER A 38 20.29 13.81 -1.38
N GLU A 39 20.47 15.14 -1.36
CA GLU A 39 21.54 15.83 -0.61
C GLU A 39 21.56 15.51 0.89
N LYS A 40 20.39 15.19 1.46
CA LYS A 40 20.23 14.85 2.88
C LYS A 40 19.98 13.36 3.14
N GLY A 41 20.14 12.50 2.12
CA GLY A 41 19.84 11.07 2.21
C GLY A 41 18.35 10.74 2.40
N GLN A 42 17.46 11.73 2.34
CA GLN A 42 16.02 11.56 2.54
C GLN A 42 15.43 10.63 1.48
N LEU A 43 15.89 10.73 0.23
CA LEU A 43 15.44 9.85 -0.86
C LEU A 43 15.74 8.37 -0.55
N THR A 44 16.94 8.07 -0.06
CA THR A 44 17.34 6.70 0.32
C THR A 44 16.51 6.20 1.48
N HIS A 45 16.29 7.03 2.51
CA HIS A 45 15.46 6.67 3.64
C HIS A 45 14.01 6.37 3.22
N LEU A 46 13.42 7.23 2.38
CA LEU A 46 12.06 7.04 1.87
C LEU A 46 11.94 5.75 1.06
N ARG A 47 12.92 5.44 0.20
CA ARG A 47 12.97 4.19 -0.57
C ARG A 47 13.04 2.97 0.35
N ALA A 48 13.83 3.01 1.42
CA ALA A 48 13.91 1.92 2.39
C ALA A 48 12.57 1.71 3.11
N GLN A 49 11.89 2.78 3.51
CA GLN A 49 10.55 2.68 4.13
C GLN A 49 9.51 2.14 3.15
N GLN A 50 9.56 2.56 1.88
CA GLN A 50 8.69 2.04 0.82
C GLN A 50 8.94 0.56 0.56
N ALA A 51 10.20 0.14 0.47
CA ALA A 51 10.57 -1.26 0.29
C ALA A 51 10.08 -2.12 1.46
N LYS A 52 10.25 -1.64 2.71
CA LYS A 52 9.70 -2.31 3.90
C LYS A 52 8.18 -2.42 3.84
N ALA A 53 7.47 -1.34 3.47
CA ALA A 53 6.02 -1.36 3.35
C ALA A 53 5.56 -2.34 2.26
N TRP A 54 6.20 -2.31 1.09
CA TRP A 54 5.90 -3.23 0.00
C TRP A 54 6.14 -4.69 0.41
N MET A 55 7.26 -5.01 1.05
CA MET A 55 7.54 -6.35 1.55
C MET A 55 6.39 -6.89 2.42
N TRP A 56 5.86 -6.07 3.34
CA TRP A 56 4.73 -6.47 4.18
C TRP A 56 3.40 -6.57 3.41
N SER A 57 3.15 -5.66 2.46
CA SER A 57 1.97 -5.75 1.58
C SER A 57 1.98 -7.04 0.78
N GLU A 58 3.10 -7.38 0.14
CA GLU A 58 3.27 -8.60 -0.65
C GLU A 58 3.09 -9.84 0.22
N THR A 59 3.68 -9.85 1.42
CA THR A 59 3.52 -10.94 2.38
C THR A 59 2.05 -11.14 2.76
N ALA A 60 1.32 -10.05 3.05
CA ALA A 60 -0.09 -10.12 3.41
C ALA A 60 -0.96 -10.56 2.24
N GLU A 61 -0.71 -10.04 1.04
CA GLU A 61 -1.44 -10.42 -0.18
C GLU A 61 -1.26 -11.90 -0.50
N SER A 62 -0.02 -12.41 -0.45
CA SER A 62 0.26 -13.84 -0.64
C SER A 62 -0.47 -14.70 0.40
N LEU A 63 -0.35 -14.38 1.69
CA LEU A 63 -1.00 -15.16 2.75
C LEU A 63 -2.53 -15.14 2.65
N ILE A 64 -3.12 -14.00 2.27
CA ILE A 64 -4.57 -13.89 2.06
C ILE A 64 -4.99 -14.71 0.84
N ALA A 65 -4.21 -14.68 -0.25
CA ALA A 65 -4.46 -15.47 -1.44
C ALA A 65 -4.41 -16.98 -1.11
N ASP A 66 -3.39 -17.42 -0.40
CA ASP A 66 -3.21 -18.82 0.01
C ASP A 66 -4.34 -19.29 0.94
N LEU A 67 -4.70 -18.47 1.94
CA LEU A 67 -5.82 -18.75 2.84
C LEU A 67 -7.14 -18.88 2.09
N LYS A 68 -7.40 -18.01 1.10
CA LYS A 68 -8.60 -18.06 0.25
C LYS A 68 -8.56 -19.20 -0.77
N ALA A 69 -7.39 -19.72 -1.12
CA ALA A 69 -7.27 -20.88 -2.00
C ALA A 69 -7.56 -22.20 -1.27
N ASN A 70 -7.43 -22.25 0.07
CA ASN A 70 -7.63 -23.46 0.85
C ASN A 70 -9.11 -23.94 0.80
N PRO A 71 -9.38 -25.18 0.35
CA PRO A 71 -10.75 -25.70 0.20
C PRO A 71 -11.57 -25.75 1.51
N GLU A 72 -10.95 -26.04 2.65
CA GLU A 72 -11.68 -26.11 3.93
C GLU A 72 -11.99 -24.72 4.48
N ILE A 73 -11.09 -23.75 4.25
CA ILE A 73 -11.36 -22.35 4.57
C ILE A 73 -12.51 -21.82 3.71
N ASN A 74 -12.52 -22.13 2.41
CA ASN A 74 -13.62 -21.74 1.51
C ASN A 74 -14.98 -22.28 1.94
N LYS A 75 -15.04 -23.44 2.61
CA LYS A 75 -16.29 -23.96 3.19
C LYS A 75 -16.72 -23.18 4.44
N LEU A 76 -15.76 -22.67 5.22
CA LEU A 76 -16.00 -21.96 6.48
C LEU A 76 -16.38 -20.48 6.29
N VAL A 77 -15.81 -19.83 5.26
CA VAL A 77 -15.99 -18.38 4.99
C VAL A 77 -17.47 -17.95 4.92
N PRO A 78 -18.35 -18.62 4.14
CA PRO A 78 -19.75 -18.18 4.03
C PRO A 78 -20.51 -18.19 5.36
N GLU A 79 -20.24 -19.17 6.22
CA GLU A 79 -20.87 -19.26 7.55
C GLU A 79 -20.42 -18.10 8.44
N LEU A 80 -19.11 -17.84 8.48
CA LEU A 80 -18.53 -16.77 9.29
C LEU A 80 -18.98 -15.38 8.81
N GLU A 81 -19.00 -15.13 7.51
CA GLU A 81 -19.52 -13.88 6.94
C GLU A 81 -20.99 -13.68 7.29
N SER A 82 -21.81 -14.75 7.19
CA SER A 82 -23.23 -14.69 7.58
C SER A 82 -23.39 -14.33 9.05
N ALA A 83 -22.60 -14.92 9.94
CA ALA A 83 -22.65 -14.65 11.38
C ALA A 83 -22.22 -13.21 11.72
N VAL A 84 -21.21 -12.68 11.03
CA VAL A 84 -20.78 -11.28 11.18
C VAL A 84 -21.87 -10.31 10.71
N LEU A 85 -22.45 -10.53 9.53
CA LEU A 85 -23.51 -9.69 8.98
C LEU A 85 -24.79 -9.69 9.83
N LYS A 86 -25.09 -10.82 10.48
CA LYS A 86 -26.21 -10.95 11.43
C LYS A 86 -25.91 -10.39 12.82
N GLY A 87 -24.66 -9.97 13.08
CA GLY A 87 -24.22 -9.49 14.39
C GLY A 87 -24.12 -10.57 15.46
N THR A 88 -24.18 -11.85 15.10
CA THR A 88 -24.08 -12.97 16.05
C THR A 88 -22.64 -13.39 16.33
N LEU A 89 -21.68 -12.92 15.54
CA LEU A 89 -20.25 -13.10 15.75
C LEU A 89 -19.48 -11.79 15.47
N PRO A 90 -18.65 -11.29 16.39
CA PRO A 90 -17.80 -10.15 16.11
C PRO A 90 -16.82 -10.41 14.96
N ALA A 91 -16.60 -9.40 14.10
CA ALA A 91 -15.69 -9.51 12.94
C ALA A 91 -14.27 -9.93 13.32
N THR A 92 -13.76 -9.46 14.48
CA THR A 92 -12.45 -9.84 15.01
C THR A 92 -12.37 -11.34 15.33
N ASN A 93 -13.45 -11.89 15.90
CA ASN A 93 -13.50 -13.31 16.26
C ASN A 93 -13.63 -14.19 15.00
N ALA A 94 -14.41 -13.75 14.02
CA ALA A 94 -14.49 -14.42 12.72
C ALA A 94 -13.12 -14.47 12.02
N ALA A 95 -12.41 -13.34 11.97
CA ALA A 95 -11.07 -13.26 11.39
C ALA A 95 -10.08 -14.17 12.13
N GLN A 96 -10.10 -14.18 13.47
CA GLN A 96 -9.25 -15.06 14.27
C GLN A 96 -9.52 -16.55 13.96
N ARG A 97 -10.79 -16.95 13.83
CA ARG A 97 -11.15 -18.32 13.44
C ARG A 97 -10.62 -18.70 12.07
N LEU A 98 -10.68 -17.80 11.08
CA LEU A 98 -10.09 -18.06 9.76
C LEU A 98 -8.59 -18.32 9.85
N VAL A 99 -7.85 -17.49 10.59
CA VAL A 99 -6.40 -17.65 10.77
C VAL A 99 -6.06 -18.92 11.55
N GLU A 100 -6.79 -19.23 12.61
CA GLU A 100 -6.57 -20.45 13.41
C GLU A 100 -6.84 -21.73 12.62
N SER A 101 -7.90 -21.74 11.81
CA SER A 101 -8.20 -22.87 10.93
C SER A 101 -7.09 -23.06 9.89
N TYR A 102 -6.61 -21.97 9.28
CA TYR A 102 -5.52 -22.04 8.30
C TYR A 102 -4.22 -22.58 8.90
N LYS A 103 -3.81 -22.07 10.07
CA LYS A 103 -2.59 -22.51 10.79
C LYS A 103 -2.60 -23.96 11.27
N LYS A 104 -3.78 -24.59 11.42
CA LYS A 104 -3.88 -26.00 11.85
C LYS A 104 -3.73 -27.00 10.70
N MET A 105 -3.76 -26.50 9.47
CA MET A 105 -3.79 -27.33 8.25
C MET A 105 -2.43 -27.39 7.55
N ASP A 106 -1.53 -26.47 7.87
CA ASP A 106 -0.08 -26.55 7.61
C ASP A 106 0.61 -27.39 8.69
#